data_AF-A0A0V0R9U4-F1
#
_entry.id   AF-A0A0V0R9U4-F1
#
_cell.length_a   1.000
_cell.length_b   1.000
_cell.length_c   1.000
_cell.angle_alpha   90.00
_cell.angle_beta   90.00
_cell.angle_gamma   90.00
#
_symmetry.space_group_name_H-M   'P 1'
#
loop_
_entity.id
_entity.type
_entity.pdbx_description
1 polymer ?
#
loop_
_entity_poly.entity_id
_entity_poly.type
_entity_poly.pdbx_seq_one_letter_code
_entity_poly.pdbx_strand_id
1 'polypeptide(L)'
;MSQIAEALAKKTIRNFSLADLIKHKTNPYKNLYEICHIYPNKGKEFKFWRKTWPENSYWVLKDVNTKDPGHGKAYGILYWQGTQQTEFPVYIKGGNKRGVWKYEINNATAILDNGLTYSSQDLQNYKNILPQFSRKQNKSEAEQ
;
A
#
# COMPACT_ATOMS: atom_id res chain seq x y z
N MET A 1 -32.13 -27.38 -0.04
CA MET A 1 -32.10 -26.02 0.54
C MET A 1 -33.01 -25.14 -0.30
N SER A 2 -33.87 -24.32 0.32
CA SER A 2 -34.68 -23.33 -0.40
C SER A 2 -33.77 -22.30 -1.10
N GLN A 3 -34.09 -21.91 -2.33
CA GLN A 3 -33.35 -20.87 -3.07
C GLN A 3 -33.26 -19.55 -2.29
N ILE A 4 -34.27 -19.25 -1.46
CA ILE A 4 -34.31 -18.07 -0.59
C ILE A 4 -33.27 -18.17 0.53
N ALA A 5 -33.12 -19.36 1.12
CA ALA A 5 -32.12 -19.59 2.17
C ALA A 5 -30.69 -19.50 1.62
N GLU A 6 -30.46 -19.98 0.39
CA GLU A 6 -29.16 -19.87 -0.28
C GLU A 6 -28.82 -18.42 -0.65
N ALA A 7 -29.80 -17.65 -1.14
CA ALA A 7 -29.62 -16.21 -1.42
C ALA A 7 -29.35 -15.41 -0.15
N LEU A 8 -30.02 -15.73 0.96
CA LEU A 8 -29.76 -15.13 2.27
C LEU A 8 -28.34 -15.46 2.75
N ALA A 9 -27.93 -16.72 2.67
CA ALA A 9 -26.58 -17.18 3.05
C ALA A 9 -25.48 -16.51 2.23
N LYS A 10 -25.65 -16.37 0.90
CA LYS A 10 -24.68 -15.63 0.05
C LYS A 10 -24.57 -14.15 0.41
N LYS A 11 -25.64 -13.54 0.93
CA LYS A 11 -25.63 -12.13 1.36
C LYS A 11 -25.05 -11.95 2.76
N THR A 12 -25.23 -12.92 3.65
CA THR A 12 -24.78 -12.84 5.05
C THR A 12 -23.34 -13.34 5.24
N ILE A 13 -22.95 -14.40 4.52
CA ILE A 13 -21.62 -15.02 4.63
C ILE A 13 -20.68 -14.34 3.63
N ARG A 14 -19.61 -13.73 4.13
CA ARG A 14 -18.54 -13.18 3.29
C ARG A 14 -17.58 -14.28 2.90
N ASN A 15 -17.72 -14.78 1.67
CA ASN A 15 -16.73 -15.67 1.07
C ASN A 15 -15.68 -14.83 0.35
N PHE A 16 -14.42 -14.97 0.76
CA PHE A 16 -13.29 -14.30 0.11
C PHE A 16 -12.62 -15.27 -0.84
N SER A 17 -12.49 -14.88 -2.11
CA SER A 17 -11.70 -15.62 -3.10
C SER A 17 -10.28 -15.06 -3.19
N LEU A 18 -9.36 -15.82 -3.80
CA LEU A 18 -8.02 -15.32 -4.09
C LEU A 18 -8.06 -14.02 -4.89
N ALA A 19 -8.95 -13.94 -5.89
CA ALA A 19 -9.12 -12.77 -6.74
C ALA A 19 -9.47 -11.51 -5.93
N ASP A 20 -10.26 -11.65 -4.86
CA ASP A 20 -10.62 -10.54 -3.99
C ASP A 20 -9.41 -10.02 -3.18
N LEU A 21 -8.55 -10.93 -2.73
CA LEU A 21 -7.35 -10.61 -1.94
C LEU A 21 -6.25 -9.96 -2.77
N ILE A 22 -6.04 -10.46 -4.00
CA ILE A 22 -4.97 -9.98 -4.90
C ILE A 22 -5.44 -8.92 -5.90
N LYS A 23 -6.69 -8.47 -5.82
CA LYS A 23 -7.27 -7.44 -6.70
C LYS A 23 -6.39 -6.20 -6.84
N HIS A 24 -5.69 -5.84 -5.78
CA HIS A 24 -4.81 -4.69 -5.78
C HIS A 24 -3.61 -4.87 -6.72
N LYS A 25 -3.15 -6.10 -7.02
CA LYS A 25 -1.95 -6.38 -7.83
C LYS A 25 -2.10 -5.92 -9.29
N THR A 26 -3.27 -6.15 -9.89
CA THR A 26 -3.55 -5.81 -11.30
C THR A 26 -3.85 -4.33 -11.51
N ASN A 27 -4.31 -3.60 -10.48
CA ASN A 27 -4.67 -2.20 -10.64
C ASN A 27 -3.42 -1.31 -10.81
N PRO A 28 -3.28 -0.53 -11.90
CA PRO A 28 -2.12 0.36 -12.09
C PRO A 28 -2.09 1.51 -11.07
N TYR A 29 -3.26 2.00 -10.65
CA TYR A 29 -3.37 3.11 -9.71
C TYR A 29 -3.60 2.59 -8.29
N LYS A 30 -2.49 2.49 -7.55
CA LYS A 30 -2.51 2.07 -6.16
C LYS A 30 -2.98 3.19 -5.23
N ASN A 31 -3.56 2.81 -4.11
CA ASN A 31 -3.77 3.68 -2.96
C ASN A 31 -2.60 3.58 -1.96
N LEU A 32 -2.65 4.35 -0.86
CA LEU A 32 -1.59 4.36 0.16
C LEU A 32 -1.36 2.96 0.77
N TYR A 33 -2.44 2.28 1.16
CA TYR A 33 -2.38 0.99 1.87
C TYR A 33 -1.91 -0.15 0.96
N GLU A 34 -2.31 -0.14 -0.30
CA GLU A 34 -1.85 -1.10 -1.31
C GLU A 34 -0.34 -0.92 -1.53
N ILE A 35 0.16 0.32 -1.58
CA ILE A 35 1.61 0.56 -1.67
C ILE A 35 2.32 0.03 -0.43
N CYS A 36 1.77 0.25 0.77
CA CYS A 36 2.36 -0.24 2.02
C CYS A 36 2.50 -1.77 2.03
N HIS A 37 1.48 -2.51 1.60
CA HIS A 37 1.51 -3.99 1.61
C HIS A 37 2.45 -4.61 0.57
N ILE A 38 2.89 -3.86 -0.43
CA ILE A 38 3.89 -4.33 -1.39
C ILE A 38 5.26 -4.53 -0.72
N TYR A 39 5.53 -3.80 0.37
CA TYR A 39 6.83 -3.81 1.06
C TYR A 39 6.77 -4.52 2.42
N PRO A 40 7.90 -5.10 2.89
CA PRO A 40 8.00 -5.61 4.24
C PRO A 40 7.79 -4.48 5.27
N ASN A 41 7.33 -4.84 6.47
CA ASN A 41 7.02 -3.89 7.55
C ASN A 41 6.07 -2.73 7.14
N LYS A 42 5.19 -2.98 6.16
CA LYS A 42 4.17 -2.03 5.68
C LYS A 42 4.72 -0.68 5.21
N GLY A 43 5.96 -0.62 4.74
CA GLY A 43 6.56 0.62 4.23
C GLY A 43 6.76 1.71 5.30
N LYS A 44 6.98 1.33 6.56
CA LYS A 44 7.37 2.27 7.63
C LYS A 44 8.64 3.05 7.25
N GLU A 45 8.73 4.29 7.72
CA GLU A 45 9.79 5.26 7.44
C GLU A 45 9.88 5.76 5.98
N PHE A 46 8.96 5.33 5.11
CA PHE A 46 8.92 5.86 3.74
C PHE A 46 8.28 7.24 3.72
N LYS A 47 8.68 8.03 2.74
CA LYS A 47 8.06 9.32 2.45
C LYS A 47 6.89 9.12 1.50
N PHE A 48 5.72 9.65 1.85
CA PHE A 48 4.52 9.60 1.02
C PHE A 48 3.98 11.01 0.80
N TRP A 49 3.72 11.36 -0.44
CA TRP A 49 3.12 12.66 -0.76
C TRP A 49 2.07 12.52 -1.85
N ARG A 50 1.25 13.56 -1.98
CA ARG A 50 0.25 13.61 -3.05
C ARG A 50 0.87 14.26 -4.29
N LYS A 51 0.48 13.80 -5.47
CA LYS A 51 0.97 14.30 -6.77
C LYS A 51 0.81 15.82 -6.94
N THR A 52 -0.22 16.41 -6.34
CA THR A 52 -0.55 17.84 -6.44
C THR A 52 0.06 18.68 -5.31
N TRP A 53 0.84 18.09 -4.41
CA TRP A 53 1.43 18.83 -3.31
C TRP A 53 2.68 19.59 -3.75
N PRO A 54 3.00 20.71 -3.09
CA PRO A 54 4.25 21.41 -3.32
C PRO A 54 5.47 20.52 -3.06
N GLU A 55 6.62 20.91 -3.59
CA GLU A 55 7.87 20.24 -3.31
C GLU A 55 8.19 20.22 -1.80
N ASN A 56 8.97 19.24 -1.37
CA ASN A 56 9.34 19.02 0.04
C ASN A 56 8.15 18.91 1.01
N SER A 57 6.97 18.55 0.51
CA SER A 57 5.77 18.32 1.32
C SER A 57 5.40 16.84 1.29
N TYR A 58 5.59 16.13 2.40
CA TYR A 58 5.41 14.69 2.50
C TYR A 58 5.07 14.24 3.92
N TRP A 59 4.48 13.06 4.03
CA TRP A 59 4.33 12.32 5.27
C TRP A 59 5.49 11.33 5.42
N VAL A 60 6.05 11.23 6.62
CA VAL A 60 6.88 10.08 7.00
C VAL A 60 6.00 9.09 7.73
N LEU A 61 5.83 7.92 7.15
CA LEU A 61 4.94 6.89 7.70
C LEU A 61 5.56 6.26 8.94
N LYS A 62 4.84 6.26 10.07
CA LYS A 62 5.32 5.65 11.32
C LYS A 62 4.57 4.37 11.66
N ASP A 63 3.26 4.37 11.42
CA ASP A 63 2.45 3.18 11.66
C ASP A 63 1.31 3.03 10.67
N VAL A 64 0.93 1.77 10.43
CA VAL A 64 -0.16 1.40 9.53
C VAL A 64 -0.96 0.26 10.12
N ASN A 65 -2.21 0.55 10.43
CA ASN A 65 -3.20 -0.45 10.83
C ASN A 65 -4.12 -0.74 9.64
N THR A 66 -4.03 -1.94 9.10
CA THR A 66 -4.76 -2.35 7.90
C THR A 66 -5.71 -3.48 8.26
N LYS A 67 -6.96 -3.33 7.82
CA LYS A 67 -7.95 -4.40 7.93
C LYS A 67 -7.82 -5.36 6.75
N ASP A 68 -7.61 -4.78 5.56
CA ASP A 68 -7.47 -5.48 4.29
C ASP A 68 -6.30 -4.84 3.53
N PRO A 69 -5.72 -5.51 2.51
CA PRO A 69 -4.62 -4.96 1.71
C PRO A 69 -4.92 -3.59 1.09
N GLY A 70 -6.20 -3.31 0.82
CA GLY A 70 -6.66 -2.06 0.21
C GLY A 70 -7.18 -1.00 1.17
N HIS A 71 -7.39 -1.30 2.46
CA HIS A 71 -8.07 -0.38 3.39
C HIS A 71 -7.43 -0.40 4.78
N GLY A 72 -7.32 0.79 5.38
CA GLY A 72 -6.81 0.90 6.74
C GLY A 72 -6.79 2.31 7.29
N LYS A 73 -5.97 2.49 8.30
CA LYS A 73 -5.59 3.76 8.91
C LYS A 73 -4.06 3.83 8.93
N ALA A 74 -3.55 4.97 8.47
CA ALA A 74 -2.13 5.24 8.43
C ALA A 74 -1.85 6.44 9.31
N TYR A 75 -0.72 6.40 10.02
CA TYR A 75 -0.27 7.45 10.91
C TYR A 75 1.16 7.84 10.55
N GLY A 76 1.42 9.13 10.46
CA GLY A 76 2.72 9.63 10.07
C GLY A 76 2.96 11.06 10.53
N ILE A 77 4.21 11.49 10.39
CA ILE A 77 4.65 12.84 10.69
C ILE A 77 4.54 13.68 9.42
N LEU A 78 3.89 14.84 9.48
CA LEU A 78 3.78 15.76 8.36
C LEU A 78 5.02 16.66 8.28
N TYR A 79 5.66 16.64 7.11
CA TYR A 79 6.59 17.67 6.67
C TYR A 79 5.91 18.47 5.57
N TRP A 80 5.84 19.78 5.75
CA TRP A 80 5.28 20.70 4.77
C TRP A 80 6.35 21.71 4.37
N GLN A 81 6.69 21.75 3.08
CA GLN A 81 7.74 22.60 2.52
C GLN A 81 9.08 22.53 3.28
N GLY A 82 9.45 21.33 3.74
CA GLY A 82 10.68 21.08 4.51
C GLY A 82 10.55 21.28 6.02
N THR A 83 9.46 21.85 6.52
CA THR A 83 9.25 22.05 7.96
C THR A 83 8.35 20.96 8.55
N GLN A 84 8.79 20.35 9.64
CA GLN A 84 7.96 19.41 10.40
C GLN A 84 6.80 20.16 11.07
N GLN A 85 5.57 19.77 10.73
CA GLN A 85 4.35 20.42 11.25
C GLN A 85 3.79 19.71 12.48
N THR A 86 4.07 18.42 12.63
CA THR A 86 3.53 17.60 13.71
C THR A 86 4.69 16.90 14.42
N GLU A 87 4.76 17.01 15.74
CA GLU A 87 5.77 16.29 16.53
C GLU A 87 5.46 14.79 16.60
N PHE A 88 4.18 14.45 16.80
CA PHE A 88 3.70 13.07 16.92
C PHE A 88 3.05 12.57 15.62
N PRO A 89 2.98 11.25 15.40
CA PRO A 89 2.30 10.68 14.24
C PRO A 89 0.80 10.98 14.26
N VAL A 90 0.30 11.62 13.20
CA VAL A 90 -1.11 11.98 13.03
C VAL A 90 -1.75 11.13 11.93
N TYR A 91 -3.07 10.92 12.03
CA TYR A 91 -3.85 10.20 11.04
C TYR A 91 -3.77 10.84 9.64
N ILE A 92 -3.38 10.04 8.65
CA ILE A 92 -3.30 10.44 7.25
C ILE A 92 -4.67 10.31 6.59
N LYS A 93 -5.28 11.45 6.28
CA LYS A 93 -6.58 11.52 5.59
C LYS A 93 -6.45 11.14 4.11
N GLY A 94 -7.47 10.47 3.58
CA GLY A 94 -7.58 10.18 2.15
C GLY A 94 -6.65 9.08 1.63
N GLY A 95 -6.13 8.20 2.50
CA GLY A 95 -5.26 7.08 2.11
C GLY A 95 -5.85 6.17 1.04
N ASN A 96 -7.18 6.02 0.98
CA ASN A 96 -7.88 5.20 -0.01
C ASN A 96 -7.91 5.82 -1.43
N LYS A 97 -7.57 7.10 -1.60
CA LYS A 97 -7.58 7.74 -2.93
C LYS A 97 -6.50 7.10 -3.82
N ARG A 98 -6.91 6.56 -4.96
CA ARG A 98 -6.02 5.90 -5.93
C ARG A 98 -5.38 6.89 -6.88
N GLY A 99 -4.15 6.63 -7.31
CA GLY A 99 -3.46 7.42 -8.35
C GLY A 99 -3.03 8.82 -7.92
N VAL A 100 -3.20 9.16 -6.64
CA VAL A 100 -2.82 10.46 -6.07
C VAL A 100 -1.52 10.34 -5.28
N TRP A 101 -1.21 9.17 -4.73
CA TRP A 101 -0.05 8.98 -3.86
C TRP A 101 1.21 8.64 -4.66
N LYS A 102 2.31 9.28 -4.27
CA LYS A 102 3.68 8.96 -4.66
C LYS A 102 4.46 8.63 -3.39
N TYR A 103 5.54 7.86 -3.55
CA TYR A 103 6.38 7.48 -2.44
C TYR A 103 7.86 7.39 -2.82
N GLU A 104 8.70 7.61 -1.82
CA GLU A 104 10.14 7.47 -1.87
C GLU A 104 10.63 6.62 -0.70
N ILE A 105 11.55 5.73 -1.04
CA ILE A 105 12.21 4.86 -0.08
C ILE A 105 13.42 5.65 0.40
N ASN A 106 13.31 6.17 1.62
CA ASN A 106 14.42 6.83 2.31
C ASN A 106 15.43 5.77 2.82
N ASN A 107 16.27 6.12 3.79
CA ASN A 107 17.13 5.18 4.54
C ASN A 107 16.32 4.26 5.49
N ALA A 108 15.23 3.69 4.99
CA ALA A 108 14.39 2.78 5.74
C ALA A 108 14.99 1.38 5.73
N THR A 109 14.98 0.73 6.90
CA THR A 109 15.33 -0.68 7.08
C THR A 109 14.09 -1.41 7.59
N ALA A 110 13.91 -2.66 7.16
CA ALA A 110 12.82 -3.50 7.65
C ALA A 110 13.40 -4.69 8.39
N ILE A 111 13.08 -4.78 9.68
CA ILE A 111 13.39 -5.93 10.54
C ILE A 111 12.07 -6.65 10.79
N LEU A 112 12.01 -7.92 10.43
CA LEU A 112 10.84 -8.76 10.62
C LEU A 112 10.99 -9.60 11.88
N ASP A 113 9.87 -10.06 12.44
CA ASP A 113 9.83 -10.84 13.69
C ASP A 113 10.59 -12.17 13.59
N ASN A 114 10.73 -12.71 12.38
CA ASN A 114 11.51 -13.92 12.11
C ASN A 114 13.03 -13.66 12.01
N GLY A 115 13.49 -12.43 12.29
CA GLY A 115 14.89 -12.04 12.23
C GLY A 115 15.40 -11.69 10.82
N LEU A 116 14.57 -11.75 9.78
CA LEU A 116 14.97 -11.32 8.44
C LEU A 116 15.07 -9.80 8.39
N THR A 117 16.17 -9.31 7.81
CA THR A 117 16.44 -7.90 7.63
C THR A 117 16.51 -7.53 6.15
N TYR A 118 15.86 -6.44 5.77
CA TYR A 118 15.94 -5.87 4.42
C TYR A 118 16.63 -4.50 4.49
N SER A 119 17.64 -4.32 3.64
CA SER A 119 18.34 -3.05 3.53
C SER A 119 17.56 -2.05 2.68
N SER A 120 17.89 -0.76 2.78
CA SER A 120 17.31 0.27 1.92
C SER A 120 17.58 0.00 0.43
N GLN A 121 18.75 -0.56 0.10
CA GLN A 121 19.12 -0.90 -1.28
C GLN A 121 18.23 -2.01 -1.84
N ASP A 122 17.90 -3.04 -1.05
CA ASP A 122 17.03 -4.13 -1.50
C ASP A 122 15.62 -3.63 -1.82
N LEU A 123 15.11 -2.74 -0.98
CA LEU A 123 13.79 -2.11 -1.16
C LEU A 123 13.76 -1.23 -2.42
N GLN A 124 14.84 -0.48 -2.68
CA GLN A 124 15.00 0.32 -3.89
C GLN A 124 15.13 -0.55 -5.15
N ASN A 125 15.92 -1.62 -5.09
CA ASN A 125 16.05 -2.59 -6.18
C ASN A 125 14.68 -3.19 -6.53
N TYR A 126 13.89 -3.56 -5.51
CA TYR A 126 12.55 -4.07 -5.70
C TYR A 126 11.62 -3.06 -6.38
N LYS A 127 11.69 -1.78 -6.00
CA LYS A 127 10.92 -0.69 -6.65
C LYS A 127 11.19 -0.61 -8.16
N ASN A 128 12.43 -0.82 -8.59
CA ASN A 128 12.84 -0.72 -9.98
C ASN A 128 12.32 -1.89 -10.85
N ILE A 129 12.12 -3.07 -10.25
CA ILE A 129 11.62 -4.26 -10.97
C ILE A 129 10.09 -4.38 -11.00
N LEU A 130 9.37 -3.72 -10.06
CA LEU A 130 7.90 -3.71 -9.99
C LEU A 130 7.18 -3.42 -11.33
N PRO A 131 7.61 -2.43 -12.14
CA PRO A 131 6.97 -2.13 -13.43
C PRO A 131 7.08 -3.30 -14.44
N GLN A 132 8.14 -4.10 -14.36
CA GLN A 132 8.41 -5.19 -15.31
C GLN A 132 7.51 -6.40 -15.06
N PHE A 133 7.15 -6.67 -13.80
CA PHE A 133 6.20 -7.74 -13.47
C PHE A 133 4.79 -7.45 -13.98
N SER A 134 4.37 -6.18 -13.90
CA SER A 134 3.05 -5.75 -14.39
C SER A 134 2.92 -5.92 -15.91
N ARG A 135 4.01 -5.71 -16.66
CA ARG A 135 4.05 -5.90 -18.12
C ARG A 135 4.09 -7.38 -18.54
N LYS A 136 4.78 -8.25 -17.79
CA LYS A 136 4.83 -9.69 -18.09
C LYS A 136 3.48 -10.39 -17.89
N GLN A 137 2.72 -10.04 -16.86
CA GLN A 137 1.39 -10.64 -16.61
C GLN A 137 0.38 -10.32 -17.72
N ASN A 138 0.38 -9.08 -18.21
CA ASN A 138 -0.51 -8.67 -19.31
C ASN A 138 -0.19 -9.36 -20.64
N LYS A 139 1.04 -9.84 -20.83
CA LYS A 139 1.45 -10.54 -22.06
C LYS A 139 1.03 -12.02 -22.05
N SER A 140 1.15 -12.70 -20.90
CA SER A 140 0.71 -14.09 -20.75
C SER A 140 -0.80 -14.28 -20.80
N GLU A 141 -1.59 -13.28 -20.39
CA GLU A 141 -3.05 -13.32 -20.46
C GLU A 141 -3.61 -12.96 -21.85
N ALA A 142 -2.79 -12.35 -22.72
CA ALA A 142 -3.18 -12.01 -24.10
C ALA A 142 -2.85 -13.12 -25.12
N GLU A 143 -2.07 -14.13 -24.71
CA GLU A 143 -1.63 -15.27 -25.52
C GLU A 143 -2.43 -16.56 -25.20
N GLN A 144 -3.45 -16.48 -24.33
CA GLN A 144 -4.41 -17.53 -23.98
C GLN A 144 -5.82 -17.14 -24.44
#